data_AF-A0A0J6CSU2-F1
#
_entry.id   AF-A0A0J6CSU2-F1
#
_cell.length_a   1.000
_cell.length_b   1.000
_cell.length_c   1.000
_cell.angle_alpha   90.00
_cell.angle_beta   90.00
_cell.angle_gamma   90.00
#
_symmetry.space_group_name_H-M   'P 1'
#
loop_
_entity.id
_entity.type
_entity.pdbx_description
1 polymer ?
#
loop_
_entity_poly.entity_id
_entity_poly.type
_entity_poly.pdbx_seq_one_letter_code
_entity_poly.pdbx_strand_id
1 'polypeptide(L)'
;MNPSLSLETIRKTEGIKRLEKHVKTLIQHDKKSAAAHLNDESLTYSTLYILSSTIRENGLNKYLSDRNKVALAIQQDILAKERTPSAPFPYSICDLPQFVQSVLRWMVETGSADQLNARYRLVIDRSAGLLTTIYQDPTDIPLVSELLFKRNDDHHSTHYLTCAYFSSRNFSSLLPIGEKLQSPSQKQVAFASELLHFISGLEDSTDRYAYFRAWYEENLPYLCPNENNYEMTAELSPYVVDHYAKYKEQRTTQSSERHEDLTFQTLSENLKVNLADFSYKLRRNSREEWKEWMRQPLDAQIRLIEEVQDDHHRR
;
A
#
# COMPACT_ATOMS: atom_id res chain seq x y z
N MET A 1 -39.19 21.33 -15.40
CA MET A 1 -37.98 20.49 -15.48
C MET A 1 -37.86 19.75 -14.16
N ASN A 2 -38.14 18.44 -14.13
CA ASN A 2 -37.85 17.66 -12.92
C ASN A 2 -36.32 17.64 -12.75
N PRO A 3 -35.77 17.95 -11.57
CA PRO A 3 -34.35 17.72 -11.33
C PRO A 3 -34.12 16.23 -11.59
N SER A 4 -33.30 15.90 -12.58
CA SER A 4 -33.03 14.51 -12.89
C SER A 4 -32.47 13.87 -11.63
N LEU A 5 -33.20 12.91 -11.05
CA LEU A 5 -32.72 12.19 -9.87
C LEU A 5 -31.36 11.57 -10.22
N SER A 6 -30.33 11.88 -9.44
CA SER A 6 -29.02 11.28 -9.64
C SER A 6 -29.11 9.76 -9.49
N LEU A 7 -28.41 9.02 -10.36
CA LEU A 7 -28.33 7.56 -10.28
C LEU A 7 -27.79 7.11 -8.91
N GLU A 8 -26.91 7.89 -8.30
CA GLU A 8 -26.41 7.65 -6.94
C GLU A 8 -27.52 7.72 -5.89
N THR A 9 -28.42 8.72 -6.00
CA THR A 9 -29.54 8.85 -5.08
C THR A 9 -30.45 7.63 -5.19
N ILE A 10 -30.84 7.24 -6.41
CA ILE A 10 -31.70 6.06 -6.63
C ILE A 10 -31.02 4.81 -6.06
N ARG A 11 -29.71 4.62 -6.30
CA ARG A 11 -28.97 3.46 -5.77
C ARG A 11 -29.03 3.41 -4.24
N LYS A 12 -28.76 4.54 -3.58
CA LYS A 12 -28.64 4.63 -2.12
C LYS A 12 -29.99 4.60 -1.39
N THR A 13 -31.05 5.18 -1.97
CA THR A 13 -32.36 5.29 -1.31
C THR A 13 -33.35 4.20 -1.73
N GLU A 14 -33.34 3.79 -3.01
CA GLU A 14 -34.32 2.85 -3.56
C GLU A 14 -33.71 1.48 -3.94
N GLY A 15 -32.38 1.36 -3.93
CA GLY A 15 -31.66 0.11 -4.12
C GLY A 15 -31.43 -0.31 -5.57
N ILE A 16 -30.66 -1.40 -5.73
CA ILE A 16 -30.11 -1.87 -7.01
C ILE A 16 -31.20 -2.19 -8.04
N LYS A 17 -32.23 -2.94 -7.66
CA LYS A 17 -33.31 -3.35 -8.58
C LYS A 17 -34.04 -2.15 -9.18
N ARG A 18 -34.24 -1.11 -8.38
CA ARG A 18 -34.91 0.12 -8.82
C ARG A 18 -34.02 0.92 -9.76
N LEU A 19 -32.74 1.07 -9.43
CA LEU A 19 -31.73 1.68 -10.29
C LEU A 19 -31.70 1.04 -11.67
N GLU A 20 -31.59 -0.30 -11.74
CA GLU A 20 -31.56 -1.02 -13.02
C GLU A 20 -32.83 -0.80 -13.84
N LYS A 21 -34.01 -0.85 -13.19
CA LYS A 21 -35.29 -0.58 -13.85
C LYS A 21 -35.34 0.85 -14.39
N HIS A 22 -34.91 1.84 -13.60
CA HIS A 22 -34.89 3.23 -14.00
C HIS A 22 -34.00 3.45 -15.22
N VAL A 23 -32.78 2.92 -15.20
CA VAL A 23 -31.83 3.03 -16.32
C VAL A 23 -32.35 2.32 -17.57
N LYS A 24 -32.98 1.15 -17.44
CA LYS A 24 -33.62 0.47 -18.59
C LYS A 24 -34.73 1.32 -19.22
N THR A 25 -35.55 1.98 -18.42
CA THR A 25 -36.57 2.92 -18.93
C THR A 25 -35.93 4.11 -19.65
N LEU A 26 -34.86 4.70 -19.09
CA LEU A 26 -34.12 5.79 -19.75
C LEU A 26 -33.55 5.35 -21.10
N ILE A 27 -32.97 4.15 -21.17
CA ILE A 27 -32.40 3.59 -22.40
C ILE A 27 -33.46 3.38 -23.49
N GLN A 28 -34.65 2.91 -23.11
CA GLN A 28 -35.77 2.69 -24.03
C GLN A 28 -36.29 4.00 -24.62
N HIS A 29 -36.25 5.08 -23.83
CA HIS A 29 -36.68 6.40 -24.27
C HIS A 29 -35.60 7.10 -25.12
N ASP A 30 -34.39 7.25 -24.58
CA ASP A 30 -33.26 7.88 -25.27
C ASP A 30 -31.92 7.36 -24.73
N LYS A 31 -31.20 6.60 -25.57
CA LYS A 31 -29.87 6.06 -25.26
C LYS A 31 -28.82 7.15 -24.99
N LYS A 32 -28.88 8.29 -25.68
CA LYS A 32 -27.91 9.38 -25.49
C LYS A 32 -28.17 10.09 -24.16
N SER A 33 -29.43 10.38 -23.85
CA SER A 33 -29.80 10.94 -22.53
C SER A 33 -29.44 9.98 -21.39
N ALA A 34 -29.68 8.68 -21.55
CA ALA A 34 -29.25 7.68 -20.56
C ALA A 34 -27.72 7.68 -20.36
N ALA A 35 -26.96 7.79 -21.45
CA ALA A 35 -25.50 7.89 -21.38
C ALA A 35 -25.02 9.18 -20.71
N ALA A 36 -25.73 10.30 -20.84
CA ALA A 36 -25.41 11.53 -20.14
C ALA A 36 -25.46 11.35 -18.61
N HIS A 37 -26.46 10.63 -18.08
CA HIS A 37 -26.52 10.28 -16.65
C HIS A 37 -25.39 9.33 -16.22
N LEU A 38 -24.96 8.41 -17.09
CA LEU A 38 -23.83 7.52 -16.81
C LEU A 38 -22.49 8.27 -16.84
N ASN A 39 -22.38 9.34 -17.62
CA ASN A 39 -21.16 10.14 -17.75
C ASN A 39 -21.05 11.26 -16.71
N ASP A 40 -22.02 11.36 -15.80
CA ASP A 40 -22.01 12.33 -14.72
C ASP A 40 -20.74 12.19 -13.87
N GLU A 41 -20.11 13.33 -13.53
CA GLU A 41 -18.86 13.35 -12.78
C GLU A 41 -19.05 12.78 -11.36
N SER A 42 -20.24 12.97 -10.78
CA SER A 42 -20.60 12.49 -9.43
C SER A 42 -20.94 11.00 -9.39
N LEU A 43 -21.01 10.33 -10.55
CA LEU A 43 -21.21 8.89 -10.57
C LEU A 43 -20.05 8.19 -9.86
N THR A 44 -20.39 7.28 -8.95
CA THR A 44 -19.42 6.41 -8.28
C THR A 44 -19.15 5.17 -9.12
N TYR A 45 -17.97 4.59 -8.92
CA TYR A 45 -17.65 3.34 -9.59
C TYR A 45 -18.60 2.19 -9.20
N SER A 46 -19.10 2.15 -7.96
CA SER A 46 -20.09 1.17 -7.51
C SER A 46 -21.32 1.13 -8.40
N THR A 47 -21.87 2.31 -8.75
CA THR A 47 -23.05 2.42 -9.61
C THR A 47 -22.71 1.99 -11.04
N LEU A 48 -21.54 2.39 -11.56
CA LEU A 48 -21.08 1.96 -12.87
C LEU A 48 -20.92 0.42 -12.95
N TYR A 49 -20.34 -0.18 -11.92
CA TYR A 49 -20.14 -1.63 -11.80
C TYR A 49 -21.49 -2.37 -11.83
N ILE A 50 -22.45 -1.92 -11.00
CA ILE A 50 -23.80 -2.50 -10.95
C ILE A 50 -24.46 -2.46 -12.33
N LEU A 51 -24.33 -1.35 -13.04
CA LEU A 51 -24.96 -1.14 -14.34
C LEU A 51 -24.17 -1.74 -15.52
N SER A 52 -23.00 -2.32 -15.29
CA SER A 52 -22.09 -2.81 -16.35
C SER A 52 -22.75 -3.82 -17.30
N SER A 53 -23.59 -4.73 -16.79
CA SER A 53 -24.37 -5.68 -17.61
C SER A 53 -25.39 -4.95 -18.49
N THR A 54 -26.17 -4.05 -17.89
CA THR A 54 -27.20 -3.26 -18.58
C THR A 54 -26.57 -2.37 -19.67
N ILE A 55 -25.42 -1.76 -19.39
CA ILE A 55 -24.65 -0.96 -20.35
C ILE A 55 -24.24 -1.81 -21.57
N ARG A 56 -23.68 -3.00 -21.32
CA ARG A 56 -23.20 -3.91 -22.37
C ARG A 56 -24.36 -4.44 -23.22
N GLU A 57 -25.42 -4.95 -22.59
CA GLU A 57 -26.59 -5.53 -23.25
C GLU A 57 -27.31 -4.53 -24.17
N ASN A 58 -27.24 -3.23 -23.86
CA ASN A 58 -27.91 -2.18 -24.63
C ASN A 58 -26.99 -1.42 -25.60
N GLY A 59 -25.71 -1.83 -25.69
CA GLY A 59 -24.72 -1.23 -26.59
C GLY A 59 -24.40 0.24 -26.26
N LEU A 60 -24.39 0.61 -24.98
CA LEU A 60 -24.14 1.99 -24.54
C LEU A 60 -22.65 2.38 -24.56
N ASN A 61 -21.73 1.42 -24.65
CA ASN A 61 -20.27 1.66 -24.60
C ASN A 61 -19.79 2.80 -25.51
N LYS A 62 -20.38 2.95 -26.71
CA LYS A 62 -20.00 3.99 -27.67
C LYS A 62 -20.36 5.42 -27.22
N TYR A 63 -21.24 5.59 -26.25
CA TYR A 63 -21.70 6.89 -25.73
C TYR A 63 -21.09 7.23 -24.37
N LEU A 64 -20.30 6.33 -23.78
CA LEU A 64 -19.68 6.57 -22.48
C LEU A 64 -18.49 7.52 -22.60
N SER A 65 -18.20 8.20 -21.50
CA SER A 65 -16.93 8.92 -21.31
C SER A 65 -15.77 7.94 -21.28
N ASP A 66 -14.57 8.43 -21.58
CA ASP A 66 -13.38 7.57 -21.61
C ASP A 66 -13.04 7.03 -20.22
N ARG A 67 -13.29 7.79 -19.14
CA ARG A 67 -13.17 7.31 -17.75
C ARG A 67 -13.98 6.03 -17.55
N ASN A 68 -15.26 6.06 -17.94
CA ASN A 68 -16.17 4.95 -17.75
C ASN A 68 -15.84 3.75 -18.66
N LYS A 69 -15.43 4.00 -19.91
CA LYS A 69 -14.98 2.94 -20.81
C LYS A 69 -13.76 2.21 -20.25
N VAL A 70 -12.76 2.96 -19.78
CA VAL A 70 -11.54 2.41 -19.18
C VAL A 70 -11.87 1.63 -17.91
N ALA A 71 -12.71 2.15 -17.03
CA ALA A 71 -13.13 1.45 -15.81
C ALA A 71 -13.83 0.12 -16.12
N LEU A 72 -14.74 0.09 -17.11
CA LEU A 72 -15.41 -1.14 -17.53
C LEU A 72 -14.45 -2.14 -18.21
N ALA A 73 -13.44 -1.65 -18.94
CA ALA A 73 -12.40 -2.50 -19.53
C ALA A 73 -11.52 -3.14 -18.44
N ILE A 74 -11.07 -2.36 -17.45
CA ILE A 74 -10.32 -2.85 -16.28
C ILE A 74 -11.16 -3.89 -15.52
N GLN A 75 -12.44 -3.60 -15.27
CA GLN A 75 -13.37 -4.54 -14.64
C GLN A 75 -13.43 -5.86 -15.41
N GLN A 76 -13.56 -5.79 -16.74
CA GLN A 76 -13.65 -6.98 -17.59
C GLN A 76 -12.35 -7.80 -17.54
N ASP A 77 -11.20 -7.15 -17.61
CA ASP A 77 -9.89 -7.79 -17.58
C ASP A 77 -9.63 -8.51 -16.24
N ILE A 78 -9.88 -7.83 -15.11
CA ILE A 78 -9.74 -8.43 -13.78
C ILE A 78 -10.68 -9.63 -13.58
N LEU A 79 -11.88 -9.58 -14.18
CA LEU A 79 -12.89 -10.61 -14.04
C LEU A 79 -12.82 -11.72 -15.10
N ALA A 80 -11.93 -11.61 -16.08
CA ALA A 80 -11.74 -12.60 -17.12
C ALA A 80 -11.16 -13.89 -16.55
N LYS A 81 -11.67 -15.05 -17.00
CA LYS A 81 -11.15 -16.37 -16.58
C LYS A 81 -9.81 -16.70 -17.25
N GLU A 82 -9.59 -16.15 -18.44
CA GLU A 82 -8.39 -16.33 -19.24
C GLU A 82 -7.85 -14.94 -19.59
N ARG A 83 -6.53 -14.75 -19.46
CA ARG A 83 -5.88 -13.53 -19.92
C ARG A 83 -5.91 -13.53 -21.44
N THR A 84 -6.88 -12.85 -22.04
CA THR A 84 -6.91 -12.67 -23.50
C THR A 84 -5.74 -11.77 -23.91
N PRO A 85 -4.86 -12.20 -24.84
CA PRO A 85 -3.68 -11.41 -25.22
C PRO A 85 -4.03 -10.08 -25.91
N SER A 86 -5.26 -9.91 -26.38
CA SER A 86 -5.74 -8.66 -26.94
C SER A 86 -6.24 -7.76 -25.82
N ALA A 87 -5.47 -6.72 -25.51
CA ALA A 87 -5.96 -5.58 -24.76
C ALA A 87 -7.26 -5.07 -25.42
N PRO A 88 -8.43 -5.14 -24.75
CA PRO A 88 -9.66 -4.51 -25.25
C PRO A 88 -9.61 -2.98 -25.10
N PHE A 89 -8.45 -2.42 -24.80
CA PHE A 89 -8.25 -1.00 -24.61
C PHE A 89 -8.13 -0.29 -25.97
N PRO A 90 -8.75 0.89 -26.14
CA PRO A 90 -8.34 1.82 -27.19
C PRO A 90 -6.94 2.42 -26.95
N TYR A 91 -6.36 2.22 -25.75
CA TYR A 91 -5.06 2.74 -25.32
C TYR A 91 -4.28 1.65 -24.58
N SER A 92 -3.05 1.34 -25.00
CA SER A 92 -2.15 0.54 -24.17
C SER A 92 -1.97 1.20 -22.80
N ILE A 93 -1.69 0.42 -21.75
CA ILE A 93 -1.23 0.95 -20.45
C ILE A 93 -0.05 1.93 -20.65
N CYS A 94 0.72 1.72 -21.73
CA CYS A 94 1.84 2.58 -22.13
C CYS A 94 1.42 3.90 -22.81
N ASP A 95 0.22 4.00 -23.37
CA ASP A 95 -0.16 5.15 -24.22
C ASP A 95 -0.67 6.33 -23.39
N LEU A 96 -1.34 6.07 -22.26
CA LEU A 96 -1.89 7.09 -21.36
C LEU A 96 -1.81 6.67 -19.87
N PRO A 97 -0.61 6.42 -19.32
CA PRO A 97 -0.44 5.88 -17.97
C PRO A 97 -1.11 6.75 -16.88
N GLN A 98 -0.94 8.07 -16.94
CA GLN A 98 -1.53 9.00 -15.97
C GLN A 98 -3.07 8.96 -15.98
N PHE A 99 -3.68 8.82 -17.17
CA PHE A 99 -5.13 8.75 -17.27
C PHE A 99 -5.64 7.44 -16.68
N VAL A 100 -5.02 6.30 -17.02
CA VAL A 100 -5.44 5.00 -16.47
C VAL A 100 -5.25 4.95 -14.96
N GLN A 101 -4.15 5.51 -14.43
CA GLN A 101 -3.95 5.69 -13.00
C GLN A 101 -5.08 6.50 -12.37
N SER A 102 -5.46 7.64 -12.95
CA SER A 102 -6.56 8.47 -12.43
C SER A 102 -7.90 7.73 -12.40
N VAL A 103 -8.16 6.85 -13.39
CA VAL A 103 -9.37 6.01 -13.42
C VAL A 103 -9.31 4.96 -12.32
N LEU A 104 -8.19 4.27 -12.16
CA LEU A 104 -7.98 3.30 -11.07
C LEU A 104 -8.16 3.95 -9.69
N ARG A 105 -7.59 5.14 -9.51
CA ARG A 105 -7.73 5.93 -8.28
C ARG A 105 -9.20 6.25 -8.01
N TRP A 106 -9.93 6.79 -8.99
CA TRP A 106 -11.37 7.04 -8.87
C TRP A 106 -12.18 5.77 -8.55
N MET A 107 -11.82 4.63 -9.15
CA MET A 107 -12.46 3.34 -8.86
C MET A 107 -12.28 2.94 -7.40
N VAL A 108 -11.07 3.09 -6.86
CA VAL A 108 -10.75 2.76 -5.46
C VAL A 108 -11.39 3.77 -4.50
N GLU A 109 -11.22 5.07 -4.74
CA GLU A 109 -11.78 6.15 -3.91
C GLU A 109 -13.29 6.02 -3.76
N THR A 110 -14.01 5.96 -4.88
CA THR A 110 -15.48 5.92 -4.85
C THR A 110 -16.05 4.54 -4.58
N GLY A 111 -15.27 3.50 -4.83
CA GLY A 111 -15.71 2.11 -4.71
C GLY A 111 -15.40 1.44 -3.38
N SER A 112 -14.46 1.98 -2.60
CA SER A 112 -14.03 1.43 -1.31
C SER A 112 -15.14 1.38 -0.26
N ALA A 113 -16.04 2.37 -0.28
CA ALA A 113 -17.10 2.53 0.72
C ALA A 113 -18.20 1.44 0.63
N ASP A 114 -18.47 0.93 -0.57
CA ASP A 114 -19.61 0.05 -0.83
C ASP A 114 -19.25 -1.43 -0.64
N GLN A 115 -20.13 -2.17 0.07
CA GLN A 115 -20.00 -3.61 0.28
C GLN A 115 -20.97 -4.37 -0.64
N LEU A 116 -20.57 -4.54 -1.89
CA LEU A 116 -21.30 -5.37 -2.86
C LEU A 116 -20.85 -6.84 -2.74
N ASN A 117 -20.73 -7.54 -3.88
CA ASN A 117 -20.35 -8.95 -3.92
C ASN A 117 -18.82 -9.17 -3.93
N ALA A 118 -18.38 -10.43 -3.77
CA ALA A 118 -16.96 -10.78 -3.76
C ALA A 118 -16.23 -10.40 -5.07
N ARG A 119 -16.91 -10.48 -6.23
CA ARG A 119 -16.33 -10.06 -7.51
C ARG A 119 -16.06 -8.55 -7.55
N TYR A 120 -16.96 -7.76 -6.97
CA TYR A 120 -16.76 -6.31 -6.85
C TYR A 120 -15.54 -5.99 -5.99
N ARG A 121 -15.43 -6.62 -4.81
CA ARG A 121 -14.27 -6.44 -3.93
C ARG A 121 -12.96 -6.81 -4.63
N LEU A 122 -12.94 -7.94 -5.35
CA LEU A 122 -11.78 -8.33 -6.15
C LEU A 122 -11.36 -7.25 -7.15
N VAL A 123 -12.31 -6.58 -7.82
CA VAL A 123 -11.99 -5.49 -8.75
C VAL A 123 -11.39 -4.29 -8.04
N ILE A 124 -11.95 -3.88 -6.90
CA ILE A 124 -11.39 -2.78 -6.09
C ILE A 124 -9.98 -3.13 -5.60
N ASP A 125 -9.81 -4.31 -5.01
CA ASP A 125 -8.54 -4.73 -4.39
C ASP A 125 -7.44 -4.92 -5.46
N ARG A 126 -7.78 -5.43 -6.65
CA ARG A 126 -6.84 -5.51 -7.79
C ARG A 126 -6.54 -4.14 -8.39
N SER A 127 -7.50 -3.23 -8.43
CA SER A 127 -7.27 -1.85 -8.88
C SER A 127 -6.29 -1.14 -7.95
N ALA A 128 -6.47 -1.28 -6.63
CA ALA A 128 -5.54 -0.78 -5.63
C ALA A 128 -4.15 -1.43 -5.76
N GLY A 129 -4.09 -2.73 -6.03
CA GLY A 129 -2.83 -3.41 -6.29
C GLY A 129 -2.11 -2.88 -7.54
N LEU A 130 -2.82 -2.53 -8.62
CA LEU A 130 -2.21 -1.90 -9.80
C LEU A 130 -1.62 -0.53 -9.48
N LEU A 131 -2.29 0.28 -8.65
CA LEU A 131 -1.76 1.57 -8.18
C LEU A 131 -0.42 1.38 -7.46
N THR A 132 -0.30 0.38 -6.58
CA THR A 132 0.93 0.17 -5.78
C THR A 132 2.01 -0.63 -6.47
N THR A 133 1.70 -1.43 -7.50
CA THR A 133 2.69 -2.31 -8.15
C THR A 133 3.14 -1.84 -9.53
N ILE A 134 2.27 -1.18 -10.30
CA ILE A 134 2.57 -0.73 -11.67
C ILE A 134 2.82 0.78 -11.71
N TYR A 135 1.94 1.58 -11.12
CA TYR A 135 2.05 3.04 -11.17
C TYR A 135 2.97 3.60 -10.09
N GLN A 136 2.94 3.00 -8.90
CA GLN A 136 3.86 3.29 -7.79
C GLN A 136 3.93 4.77 -7.37
N ASP A 137 2.86 5.53 -7.61
CA ASP A 137 2.78 6.93 -7.18
C ASP A 137 2.64 7.00 -5.65
N PRO A 138 3.55 7.70 -4.95
CA PRO A 138 3.49 7.83 -3.49
C PRO A 138 2.17 8.43 -2.98
N THR A 139 1.46 9.21 -3.79
CA THR A 139 0.18 9.85 -3.42
C THR A 139 -0.99 8.87 -3.35
N ASP A 140 -0.83 7.64 -3.87
CA ASP A 140 -1.83 6.58 -3.78
C ASP A 140 -1.68 5.71 -2.52
N ILE A 141 -0.56 5.82 -1.80
CA ILE A 141 -0.28 5.06 -0.58
C ILE A 141 -1.36 5.27 0.50
N PRO A 142 -1.74 6.51 0.87
CA PRO A 142 -2.76 6.72 1.89
C PRO A 142 -4.10 6.10 1.51
N LEU A 143 -4.51 6.24 0.25
CA LEU A 143 -5.76 5.69 -0.27
C LEU A 143 -5.80 4.15 -0.16
N VAL A 144 -4.70 3.49 -0.54
CA VAL A 144 -4.65 2.01 -0.48
C VAL A 144 -4.53 1.52 0.96
N SER A 145 -3.86 2.26 1.84
CA SER A 145 -3.82 1.96 3.27
C SER A 145 -5.22 2.07 3.91
N GLU A 146 -5.99 3.11 3.58
CA GLU A 146 -7.38 3.24 4.05
C GLU A 146 -8.24 2.06 3.60
N LEU A 147 -8.12 1.64 2.34
CA LEU A 147 -8.80 0.44 1.84
C LEU A 147 -8.38 -0.81 2.62
N LEU A 148 -7.08 -0.98 2.88
CA LEU A 148 -6.53 -2.12 3.60
C LEU A 148 -7.10 -2.24 5.02
N PHE A 149 -7.12 -1.14 5.78
CA PHE A 149 -7.72 -1.13 7.12
C PHE A 149 -9.23 -1.31 7.08
N LYS A 150 -9.92 -0.73 6.10
CA LYS A 150 -11.35 -0.95 5.91
C LYS A 150 -11.67 -2.42 5.66
N ARG A 151 -10.87 -3.12 4.85
CA ARG A 151 -11.03 -4.57 4.62
C ARG A 151 -10.85 -5.38 5.89
N ASN A 152 -9.86 -5.04 6.70
CA ASN A 152 -9.69 -5.65 8.01
C ASN A 152 -10.92 -5.40 8.90
N ASP A 153 -11.39 -4.15 8.99
CA ASP A 153 -12.57 -3.76 9.75
C ASP A 153 -13.84 -4.52 9.30
N ASP A 154 -13.96 -4.81 8.01
CA ASP A 154 -15.07 -5.57 7.41
C ASP A 154 -14.87 -7.11 7.49
N HIS A 155 -13.82 -7.60 8.16
CA HIS A 155 -13.46 -9.03 8.25
C HIS A 155 -13.28 -9.71 6.89
N HIS A 156 -12.80 -8.95 5.90
CA HIS A 156 -12.41 -9.49 4.61
C HIS A 156 -10.92 -9.84 4.62
N SER A 157 -10.54 -10.82 3.80
CA SER A 157 -9.13 -11.18 3.65
C SER A 157 -8.33 -9.98 3.12
N THR A 158 -7.28 -9.61 3.84
CA THR A 158 -6.36 -8.52 3.50
C THR A 158 -5.12 -9.01 2.78
N HIS A 159 -4.81 -10.31 2.85
CA HIS A 159 -3.54 -10.91 2.43
C HIS A 159 -3.01 -10.39 1.09
N TYR A 160 -3.78 -10.54 -0.01
CA TYR A 160 -3.32 -10.11 -1.33
C TYR A 160 -3.16 -8.59 -1.46
N LEU A 161 -4.01 -7.82 -0.78
CA LEU A 161 -3.91 -6.37 -0.77
C LEU A 161 -2.68 -5.91 0.02
N THR A 162 -2.39 -6.55 1.15
CA THR A 162 -1.16 -6.33 1.93
C THR A 162 0.09 -6.62 1.11
N CYS A 163 0.13 -7.76 0.41
CA CYS A 163 1.24 -8.10 -0.47
C CYS A 163 1.44 -7.05 -1.58
N ALA A 164 0.35 -6.63 -2.22
CA ALA A 164 0.42 -5.61 -3.26
C ALA A 164 0.86 -4.24 -2.73
N TYR A 165 0.42 -3.87 -1.52
CA TYR A 165 0.78 -2.61 -0.87
C TYR A 165 2.28 -2.50 -0.62
N PHE A 166 2.89 -3.53 -0.03
CA PHE A 166 4.34 -3.54 0.25
C PHE A 166 5.21 -3.82 -0.98
N SER A 167 4.63 -4.40 -2.04
CA SER A 167 5.33 -4.59 -3.32
C SER A 167 5.72 -3.28 -4.01
N SER A 168 5.18 -2.14 -3.59
CA SER A 168 5.60 -0.80 -4.05
C SER A 168 7.06 -0.47 -3.72
N ARG A 169 7.68 -1.20 -2.77
CA ARG A 169 9.04 -0.93 -2.25
C ARG A 169 9.23 0.51 -1.75
N ASN A 170 8.13 1.22 -1.47
CA ASN A 170 8.16 2.57 -0.95
C ASN A 170 8.10 2.52 0.58
N PHE A 171 9.21 2.85 1.25
CA PHE A 171 9.28 2.83 2.72
C PHE A 171 8.29 3.79 3.40
N SER A 172 7.81 4.81 2.69
CA SER A 172 6.76 5.71 3.19
C SER A 172 5.43 4.99 3.41
N SER A 173 5.25 3.80 2.84
CA SER A 173 4.11 2.93 3.08
C SER A 173 3.95 2.53 4.55
N LEU A 174 5.02 2.57 5.34
CA LEU A 174 4.97 2.32 6.78
C LEU A 174 4.26 3.43 7.55
N LEU A 175 4.29 4.68 7.08
CA LEU A 175 3.76 5.83 7.83
C LEU A 175 2.25 5.71 8.08
N PRO A 176 1.39 5.48 7.07
CA PRO A 176 -0.05 5.32 7.31
C PRO A 176 -0.39 4.08 8.16
N ILE A 177 0.48 3.06 8.20
CA ILE A 177 0.30 1.90 9.09
C ILE A 177 0.63 2.32 10.53
N GLY A 178 1.77 2.99 10.75
CA GLY A 178 2.20 3.46 12.06
C GLY A 178 1.21 4.43 12.69
N GLU A 179 0.62 5.33 11.91
CA GLU A 179 -0.45 6.25 12.37
C GLU A 179 -1.65 5.50 12.99
N LYS A 180 -1.92 4.26 12.55
CA LYS A 180 -3.02 3.44 13.08
C LYS A 180 -2.74 2.88 14.47
N LEU A 181 -1.50 2.92 14.96
CA LEU A 181 -1.18 2.65 16.37
C LEU A 181 -1.84 3.66 17.32
N GLN A 182 -2.20 4.85 16.83
CA GLN A 182 -2.93 5.88 17.59
C GLN A 182 -4.45 5.83 17.36
N SER A 183 -4.95 4.84 16.60
CA SER A 183 -6.38 4.73 16.30
C SER A 183 -7.19 4.45 17.57
N PRO A 184 -8.38 5.04 17.73
CA PRO A 184 -9.31 4.65 18.81
C PRO A 184 -9.87 3.24 18.62
N SER A 185 -9.74 2.65 17.42
CA SER A 185 -10.18 1.28 17.14
C SER A 185 -9.09 0.28 17.53
N GLN A 186 -9.34 -0.49 18.60
CA GLN A 186 -8.44 -1.57 19.03
C GLN A 186 -8.16 -2.58 17.91
N LYS A 187 -9.13 -2.79 17.02
CA LYS A 187 -9.00 -3.66 15.85
C LYS A 187 -7.99 -3.12 14.84
N GLN A 188 -7.99 -1.81 14.60
CA GLN A 188 -7.00 -1.16 13.73
C GLN A 188 -5.62 -1.16 14.39
N VAL A 189 -5.53 -0.89 15.70
CA VAL A 189 -4.26 -0.95 16.44
C VAL A 189 -3.65 -2.35 16.37
N ALA A 190 -4.44 -3.40 16.61
CA ALA A 190 -3.98 -4.79 16.54
C ALA A 190 -3.46 -5.14 15.14
N PHE A 191 -4.19 -4.76 14.09
CA PHE A 191 -3.77 -5.04 12.72
C PHE A 191 -2.53 -4.24 12.30
N ALA A 192 -2.42 -2.98 12.73
CA ALA A 192 -1.20 -2.19 12.51
C ALA A 192 0.01 -2.82 13.21
N SER A 193 -0.18 -3.36 14.42
CA SER A 193 0.88 -4.03 15.18
C SER A 193 1.32 -5.33 14.49
N GLU A 194 0.37 -6.11 13.96
CA GLU A 194 0.66 -7.29 13.13
C GLU A 194 1.51 -6.93 11.90
N LEU A 195 1.14 -5.86 11.17
CA LEU A 195 1.89 -5.41 9.99
C LEU A 195 3.29 -4.85 10.33
N LEU A 196 3.51 -4.42 11.57
CA LEU A 196 4.76 -3.83 12.05
C LEU A 196 5.55 -4.75 12.97
N HIS A 197 5.14 -6.02 13.13
CA HIS A 197 5.76 -6.98 14.07
C HIS A 197 7.26 -7.23 13.79
N PHE A 198 7.73 -6.95 12.58
CA PHE A 198 9.15 -7.04 12.21
C PHE A 198 10.02 -5.97 12.90
N ILE A 199 9.41 -4.95 13.52
CA ILE A 199 10.09 -3.93 14.30
C ILE A 199 10.25 -4.44 15.74
N SER A 200 11.47 -4.89 16.08
CA SER A 200 11.80 -5.37 17.41
C SER A 200 11.57 -4.29 18.48
N GLY A 201 11.04 -4.68 19.65
CA GLY A 201 10.80 -3.79 20.79
C GLY A 201 9.56 -2.88 20.66
N LEU A 202 8.85 -2.92 19.52
CA LEU A 202 7.65 -2.10 19.32
C LEU A 202 6.53 -2.47 20.30
N GLU A 203 6.27 -3.77 20.51
CA GLU A 203 5.17 -4.25 21.36
C GLU A 203 5.41 -4.00 22.86
N ASP A 204 6.68 -3.92 23.27
CA ASP A 204 7.07 -3.67 24.67
C ASP A 204 7.02 -2.18 25.03
N SER A 205 6.89 -1.29 24.04
CA SER A 205 6.86 0.16 24.25
C SER A 205 5.52 0.63 24.82
N THR A 206 5.59 1.48 25.86
CA THR A 206 4.41 2.17 26.42
C THR A 206 3.77 3.13 25.43
N ASP A 207 4.59 3.79 24.60
CA ASP A 207 4.14 4.62 23.47
C ASP A 207 4.63 4.00 22.16
N ARG A 208 3.81 3.09 21.61
CA ARG A 208 4.13 2.36 20.38
C ARG A 208 4.29 3.28 19.18
N TYR A 209 3.53 4.36 19.08
CA TYR A 209 3.65 5.29 17.96
C TYR A 209 4.93 6.12 18.04
N ALA A 210 5.26 6.68 19.21
CA ALA A 210 6.52 7.42 19.38
C ALA A 210 7.73 6.52 19.11
N TYR A 211 7.68 5.27 19.59
CA TYR A 211 8.71 4.26 19.31
C TYR A 211 8.84 3.98 17.82
N PHE A 212 7.73 3.68 17.14
CA PHE A 212 7.68 3.47 15.69
C PHE A 212 8.28 4.66 14.93
N ARG A 213 7.92 5.90 15.28
CA ARG A 213 8.42 7.12 14.62
C ARG A 213 9.92 7.28 14.78
N ALA A 214 10.44 7.09 16.00
CA ALA A 214 11.87 7.13 16.26
C ALA A 214 12.62 6.04 15.47
N TRP A 215 12.11 4.81 15.50
CA TRP A 215 12.66 3.69 14.74
C TRP A 215 12.66 3.96 13.24
N TYR A 216 11.56 4.48 12.70
CA TYR A 216 11.42 4.78 11.28
C TYR A 216 12.40 5.85 10.83
N GLU A 217 12.47 6.98 11.54
CA GLU A 217 13.37 8.09 11.20
C GLU A 217 14.85 7.71 11.29
N GLU A 218 15.21 6.87 12.28
CA GLU A 218 16.56 6.34 12.44
C GLU A 218 16.95 5.35 11.34
N ASN A 219 16.06 4.43 10.99
CA ASN A 219 16.38 3.31 10.10
C ASN A 219 16.07 3.58 8.62
N LEU A 220 15.25 4.58 8.29
CA LEU A 220 14.84 4.92 6.92
C LEU A 220 16.00 4.93 5.89
N PRO A 221 17.20 5.51 6.18
CA PRO A 221 18.31 5.52 5.23
C PRO A 221 18.94 4.15 4.95
N TYR A 222 18.63 3.15 5.79
CA TYR A 222 19.21 1.81 5.81
C TYR A 222 18.16 0.72 5.54
N LEU A 223 16.90 1.08 5.29
CA LEU A 223 15.86 0.10 4.95
C LEU A 223 16.12 -0.50 3.57
N CYS A 224 15.88 -1.79 3.46
CA CYS A 224 15.90 -2.56 2.23
C CYS A 224 14.58 -3.34 2.08
N PRO A 225 14.05 -3.53 0.87
CA PRO A 225 13.00 -4.51 0.63
C PRO A 225 13.47 -5.90 1.08
N ASN A 226 12.61 -6.61 1.80
CA ASN A 226 12.91 -7.99 2.16
C ASN A 226 12.63 -8.92 0.97
N GLU A 227 13.68 -9.35 0.27
CA GLU A 227 13.55 -10.22 -0.91
C GLU A 227 13.04 -11.63 -0.57
N ASN A 228 13.17 -12.06 0.69
CA ASN A 228 12.74 -13.38 1.14
C ASN A 228 11.22 -13.44 1.44
N ASN A 229 10.52 -12.31 1.36
CA ASN A 229 9.15 -12.17 1.88
C ASN A 229 8.06 -12.13 0.79
N TYR A 230 8.42 -12.51 -0.44
CA TYR A 230 7.49 -12.68 -1.56
C TYR A 230 6.86 -14.08 -1.61
N GLU A 231 7.40 -15.03 -0.85
CA GLU A 231 6.73 -16.30 -0.58
C GLU A 231 5.60 -16.03 0.42
N MET A 232 4.42 -16.58 0.14
CA MET A 232 3.15 -16.30 0.81
C MET A 232 3.11 -16.81 2.27
N THR A 233 4.03 -16.36 3.11
CA THR A 233 4.18 -16.79 4.50
C THR A 233 3.34 -15.93 5.45
N ALA A 234 3.03 -16.49 6.61
CA ALA A 234 2.16 -15.91 7.62
C ALA A 234 2.81 -14.74 8.41
N GLU A 235 4.11 -14.52 8.26
CA GLU A 235 4.89 -13.48 8.97
C GLU A 235 5.41 -12.46 7.95
N LEU A 236 4.58 -11.46 7.64
CA LEU A 236 4.91 -10.43 6.67
C LEU A 236 5.98 -9.46 7.22
N SER A 237 7.25 -9.68 6.89
CA SER A 237 8.33 -8.72 7.10
C SER A 237 8.69 -8.01 5.78
N PRO A 238 8.02 -6.89 5.41
CA PRO A 238 8.21 -6.26 4.10
C PRO A 238 9.57 -5.60 3.92
N TYR A 239 10.22 -5.22 5.02
CA TYR A 239 11.48 -4.49 5.02
C TYR A 239 12.43 -5.03 6.08
N VAL A 240 13.72 -4.92 5.81
CA VAL A 240 14.80 -5.23 6.74
C VAL A 240 15.75 -4.04 6.85
N VAL A 241 16.40 -3.91 8.00
CA VAL A 241 17.46 -2.90 8.19
C VAL A 241 18.78 -3.51 7.71
N ASP A 242 19.47 -2.84 6.80
CA ASP A 242 20.84 -3.18 6.44
C ASP A 242 21.77 -2.73 7.59
N HIS A 243 21.96 -3.63 8.56
CA HIS A 243 22.79 -3.36 9.75
C HIS A 243 24.24 -3.06 9.40
N TYR A 244 24.77 -3.63 8.31
CA TYR A 244 26.13 -3.31 7.87
C TYR A 244 26.20 -1.88 7.34
N ALA A 245 25.26 -1.48 6.49
CA ALA A 245 25.17 -0.11 5.98
C ALA A 245 24.97 0.89 7.13
N LYS A 246 24.11 0.57 8.10
CA LYS A 246 23.91 1.38 9.32
C LYS A 246 25.18 1.47 10.17
N TYR A 247 25.88 0.36 10.36
CA TYR A 247 27.18 0.30 11.06
C TYR A 247 28.26 1.16 10.38
N LYS A 248 28.32 1.17 9.04
CA LYS A 248 29.29 1.99 8.29
C LYS A 248 28.83 3.43 8.02
N GLU A 249 27.62 3.81 8.44
CA GLU A 249 26.93 5.05 8.04
C GLU A 249 26.91 5.26 6.52
N GLN A 250 26.67 4.19 5.77
CA GLN A 250 26.51 4.21 4.33
C GLN A 250 25.03 4.13 3.98
N ARG A 251 24.56 5.02 3.09
CA ARG A 251 23.18 4.91 2.60
C ARG A 251 23.07 3.75 1.62
N THR A 252 21.98 3.01 1.68
CA THR A 252 21.73 1.85 0.81
C THR A 252 21.84 2.19 -0.68
N THR A 253 21.59 3.45 -1.08
CA THR A 253 21.67 3.91 -2.47
C THR A 253 23.09 4.08 -3.01
N GLN A 254 24.13 3.96 -2.20
CA GLN A 254 25.53 4.21 -2.59
C GLN A 254 26.35 2.94 -2.88
N SER A 255 25.76 1.74 -2.83
CA SER A 255 26.51 0.47 -2.83
C SER A 255 26.60 -0.18 -4.21
N SER A 256 27.49 0.29 -5.09
CA SER A 256 27.85 -0.46 -6.31
C SER A 256 29.05 -1.40 -6.13
N GLU A 257 29.80 -1.29 -5.03
CA GLU A 257 30.92 -2.21 -4.73
C GLU A 257 30.94 -2.52 -3.22
N ARG A 258 30.07 -3.44 -2.79
CA ARG A 258 30.13 -3.99 -1.43
C ARG A 258 31.29 -4.98 -1.36
N HIS A 259 32.49 -4.51 -1.02
CA HIS A 259 33.45 -5.38 -0.36
C HIS A 259 32.96 -5.56 1.08
N GLU A 260 31.99 -6.47 1.25
CA GLU A 260 31.47 -6.79 2.57
C GLU A 260 32.61 -7.29 3.44
N ASP A 261 32.74 -6.69 4.62
CA ASP A 261 33.67 -7.17 5.62
C ASP A 261 33.15 -8.51 6.13
N LEU A 262 33.75 -9.60 5.65
CA LEU A 262 33.33 -10.96 5.96
C LEU A 262 33.27 -11.20 7.48
N THR A 263 34.08 -10.49 8.27
CA THR A 263 34.06 -10.62 9.74
C THR A 263 32.78 -10.07 10.37
N PHE A 264 32.18 -9.01 9.81
CA PHE A 264 30.90 -8.49 10.32
C PHE A 264 29.77 -9.47 10.00
N GLN A 265 29.79 -10.08 8.82
CA GLN A 265 28.75 -11.02 8.41
C GLN A 265 28.73 -12.30 9.26
N THR A 266 29.88 -12.70 9.80
CA THR A 266 29.99 -13.86 10.69
C THR A 266 29.48 -13.63 12.12
N LEU A 267 29.16 -12.38 12.49
CA LEU A 267 28.61 -12.06 13.81
C LEU A 267 27.18 -12.58 13.97
N SER A 268 26.75 -12.76 15.22
CA SER A 268 25.34 -13.02 15.53
C SER A 268 24.49 -11.80 15.19
N GLU A 269 23.22 -12.01 14.83
CA GLU A 269 22.30 -10.91 14.48
C GLU A 269 22.16 -9.89 15.61
N ASN A 270 22.12 -10.32 16.87
CA ASN A 270 22.09 -9.41 18.03
C ASN A 270 23.33 -8.51 18.08
N LEU A 271 24.53 -9.05 17.85
CA LEU A 271 25.76 -8.24 17.81
C LEU A 271 25.77 -7.28 16.62
N LYS A 272 25.27 -7.69 15.44
CA LYS A 272 25.15 -6.81 14.28
C LYS A 272 24.23 -5.62 14.57
N VAL A 273 23.07 -5.87 15.19
CA VAL A 273 22.13 -4.83 15.62
C VAL A 273 22.80 -3.88 16.61
N ASN A 274 23.42 -4.41 17.67
CA ASN A 274 24.06 -3.59 18.71
C ASN A 274 25.21 -2.73 18.17
N LEU A 275 26.07 -3.30 17.30
CA LEU A 275 27.14 -2.56 16.63
C LEU A 275 26.60 -1.46 15.73
N ALA A 276 25.56 -1.76 14.95
CA ALA A 276 24.93 -0.79 14.05
C ALA A 276 24.29 0.38 14.82
N ASP A 277 23.56 0.07 15.90
CA ASP A 277 22.89 1.07 16.73
C ASP A 277 23.90 1.93 17.50
N PHE A 278 24.93 1.31 18.07
CA PHE A 278 26.00 2.03 18.76
C PHE A 278 26.75 2.95 17.79
N SER A 279 27.15 2.42 16.62
CA SER A 279 27.80 3.18 15.56
C SER A 279 26.99 4.41 15.16
N TYR A 280 25.70 4.22 14.90
CA TYR A 280 24.78 5.30 14.53
C TYR A 280 24.69 6.37 15.62
N LYS A 281 24.51 5.98 16.88
CA LYS A 281 24.45 6.90 18.03
C LYS A 281 25.75 7.67 18.20
N LEU A 282 26.88 6.98 18.18
CA LEU A 282 28.20 7.60 18.29
C LEU A 282 28.44 8.59 17.15
N ARG A 283 28.09 8.23 15.92
CA ARG A 283 28.22 9.08 14.74
C ARG A 283 27.41 10.37 14.82
N ARG A 284 26.19 10.30 15.37
CA ARG A 284 25.31 11.47 15.57
C ARG A 284 25.81 12.38 16.69
N ASN A 285 26.41 11.82 17.73
CA ASN A 285 26.95 12.57 18.86
C ASN A 285 28.29 13.24 18.52
N SER A 286 29.22 12.46 17.95
CA SER A 286 30.57 12.93 17.61
C SER A 286 31.13 12.18 16.40
N ARG A 287 31.33 12.93 15.30
CA ARG A 287 31.93 12.36 14.08
C ARG A 287 33.38 11.91 14.29
N GLU A 288 34.14 12.61 15.11
CA GLU A 288 35.55 12.31 15.31
C GLU A 288 35.75 11.08 16.21
N GLU A 289 34.97 10.96 17.29
CA GLU A 289 34.97 9.75 18.13
C GLU A 289 34.54 8.53 17.33
N TRP A 290 33.52 8.70 16.48
CA TRP A 290 33.08 7.63 15.60
C TRP A 290 34.18 7.16 14.65
N LYS A 291 34.90 8.09 13.99
CA LYS A 291 36.02 7.73 13.11
C LYS A 291 37.12 6.98 13.86
N GLU A 292 37.41 7.40 15.10
CA GLU A 292 38.45 6.75 15.90
C GLU A 292 38.02 5.34 16.33
N TRP A 293 36.78 5.18 16.77
CA TRP A 293 36.20 3.87 17.08
C TRP A 293 36.19 2.95 15.86
N MET A 294 35.81 3.45 14.68
CA MET A 294 35.80 2.69 13.43
C MET A 294 37.18 2.23 12.96
N ARG A 295 38.28 2.85 13.43
CA ARG A 295 39.66 2.41 13.14
C ARG A 295 40.11 1.26 14.04
N GLN A 296 39.42 1.02 15.16
CA GLN A 296 39.76 -0.06 16.07
C GLN A 296 39.43 -1.43 15.44
N PRO A 297 40.14 -2.50 15.81
CA PRO A 297 39.75 -3.87 15.44
C PRO A 297 38.35 -4.21 15.95
N LEU A 298 37.61 -5.07 15.23
CA LEU A 298 36.23 -5.42 15.55
C LEU A 298 36.06 -5.93 17.00
N ASP A 299 36.99 -6.75 17.50
CA ASP A 299 36.95 -7.25 18.89
C ASP A 299 37.03 -6.13 19.93
N ALA A 300 37.77 -5.05 19.64
CA ALA A 300 37.84 -3.90 20.53
C ALA A 300 36.56 -3.07 20.49
N GLN A 301 35.94 -2.97 19.31
CA GLN A 301 34.64 -2.31 19.15
C GLN A 301 33.53 -3.04 19.91
N ILE A 302 33.51 -4.38 19.85
CA ILE A 302 32.54 -5.22 20.58
C ILE A 302 32.70 -5.06 22.09
N ARG A 303 33.93 -5.14 22.62
CA ARG A 303 34.19 -4.95 24.06
C ARG A 303 33.68 -3.61 24.58
N LEU A 304 33.88 -2.53 23.83
CA LEU A 304 33.39 -1.20 24.23
C LEU A 304 31.87 -1.16 24.34
N ILE A 305 31.15 -1.86 23.45
CA ILE A 305 29.69 -1.94 23.51
C ILE A 305 29.24 -2.70 24.75
N GLU A 306 29.86 -3.84 25.04
CA GLU A 306 29.56 -4.65 26.22
C GLU A 306 29.79 -3.85 27.51
N GLU A 307 30.89 -3.11 27.62
CA GLU A 307 31.19 -2.23 28.76
C GLU A 307 30.13 -1.13 28.95
N VAL A 308 29.70 -0.48 27.85
CA VAL A 308 28.67 0.58 27.89
C VAL A 308 27.29 0.01 28.26
N GLN A 309 26.96 -1.19 27.79
CA GLN A 309 25.70 -1.87 28.14
C GLN A 309 25.67 -2.29 29.61
N ASP A 310 26.77 -2.81 30.14
CA ASP A 310 26.90 -3.18 31.56
C ASP A 310 26.75 -1.98 32.50
N ASP A 311 27.32 -0.81 32.13
CA ASP A 311 27.18 0.42 32.91
C ASP A 311 25.76 0.98 32.91
N HIS A 312 24.99 0.75 31.85
CA HIS A 312 23.57 1.10 31.79
C HIS A 312 22.68 0.17 32.60
N HIS A 313 23.05 -1.08 32.80
CA HIS A 313 22.31 -2.03 33.65
C HIS A 313 22.61 -1.89 35.15
N ARG A 314 23.70 -1.20 35.50
CA ARG A 314 24.08 -0.92 36.90
C ARG A 314 23.52 0.40 37.47
N ARG A 315 22.82 1.19 36.65
CA ARG A 315 22.20 2.48 37.03
C ARG A 315 20.68 2.37 37.07
#